data_AF-A0A9D2DT53-F1
#
_entry.id   AF-A0A9D2DT53-F1
#
_cell.length_a   1.000
_cell.length_b   1.000
_cell.length_c   1.000
_cell.angle_alpha   90.00
_cell.angle_beta   90.00
_cell.angle_gamma   90.00
#
_symmetry.space_group_name_H-M   'P 1'
#
loop_
_entity.id
_entity.type
_entity.pdbx_description
1 polymer ?
#
loop_
_entity_poly.entity_id
_entity_poly.type
_entity_poly.pdbx_seq_one_letter_code
_entity_poly.pdbx_strand_id
1 'polypeptide(L)'
;MTKQKKGFWLFIFSLIPGAGEMYMGFRRQGISIMLLFWSLIALASGTGMGWIIMFVPILWFYSFFNVHNLKSLSEEEFHSVEDSYVLHLDRLVGDSEAFLDKYRILIAVVLIVFGATILWNNFTEILYWILPYNLANMLSSISYKLPQIIVAAGIIGLGLYILTEKKRRLAKEEEENKENEHYWEPYRPYQQPETKDSESTELSPKE
;
A
#
# COMPACT_ATOMS: atom_id res chain seq x y z
N MET A 1 12.36 -25.92 -7.18
CA MET A 1 13.03 -26.30 -5.92
C MET A 1 14.11 -25.28 -5.65
N THR A 2 14.06 -24.62 -4.49
CA THR A 2 15.12 -23.73 -4.01
C THR A 2 16.38 -24.57 -3.75
N LYS A 3 17.56 -24.02 -4.07
CA LYS A 3 18.84 -24.69 -3.83
C LYS A 3 19.77 -23.68 -3.19
N GLN A 4 20.28 -23.98 -2.00
CA GLN A 4 21.26 -23.13 -1.37
C GLN A 4 22.51 -23.10 -2.25
N LYS A 5 22.94 -21.89 -2.64
CA LYS A 5 24.14 -21.66 -3.44
C LYS A 5 25.17 -20.95 -2.58
N LYS A 6 26.44 -21.26 -2.80
CA LYS A 6 27.59 -20.63 -2.15
C LYS A 6 28.66 -20.38 -3.20
N GLY A 7 29.44 -19.31 -3.05
CA GLY A 7 30.61 -19.03 -3.90
C GLY A 7 30.53 -17.72 -4.69
N PHE A 8 31.49 -17.57 -5.62
CA PHE A 8 31.74 -16.33 -6.37
C PHE A 8 30.54 -15.88 -7.20
N TRP A 9 29.88 -16.79 -7.93
CA TRP A 9 28.72 -16.43 -8.76
C TRP A 9 27.56 -15.87 -7.97
N LEU A 10 27.32 -16.39 -6.77
CA LEU A 10 26.30 -15.84 -5.88
C LEU A 10 26.63 -14.40 -5.49
N PHE A 11 27.90 -14.13 -5.16
CA PHE A 11 28.34 -12.77 -4.84
C PHE A 11 28.10 -11.83 -6.02
N ILE A 12 28.48 -12.22 -7.25
CA ILE A 12 28.22 -11.42 -8.44
C ILE A 12 26.73 -11.16 -8.64
N PHE A 13 25.87 -12.18 -8.52
CA PHE A 13 24.43 -11.99 -8.65
C PHE A 13 23.83 -11.15 -7.52
N SER A 14 24.39 -11.17 -6.30
CA SER A 14 23.92 -10.34 -5.19
C SER A 14 24.16 -8.83 -5.39
N LEU A 15 25.06 -8.46 -6.32
CA LEU A 15 25.28 -7.04 -6.68
C LEU A 15 24.16 -6.48 -7.56
N ILE A 16 23.34 -7.34 -8.17
CA ILE A 16 22.19 -6.97 -8.98
C ILE A 16 20.92 -7.23 -8.16
N PRO A 17 20.16 -6.19 -7.77
CA PRO A 17 18.99 -6.36 -6.92
C PRO A 17 18.00 -7.39 -7.46
N GLY A 18 17.71 -8.43 -6.66
CA GLY A 18 16.81 -9.53 -6.99
C GLY A 18 17.46 -10.71 -7.71
N ALA A 19 18.63 -10.56 -8.33
CA ALA A 19 19.24 -11.63 -9.12
C ALA A 19 19.85 -12.73 -8.25
N GLY A 20 20.41 -12.39 -7.09
CA GLY A 20 20.96 -13.38 -6.15
C GLY A 20 19.87 -14.29 -5.55
N GLU A 21 18.70 -13.74 -5.23
CA GLU A 21 17.52 -14.47 -4.78
C GLU A 21 17.05 -15.45 -5.85
N MET A 22 16.94 -14.99 -7.11
CA MET A 22 16.59 -15.85 -8.25
C MET A 22 17.62 -16.96 -8.48
N TYR A 23 18.91 -16.68 -8.28
CA TYR A 23 19.98 -17.67 -8.44
C TYR A 23 19.89 -18.82 -7.41
N MET A 24 19.38 -18.53 -6.20
CA MET A 24 19.06 -19.54 -5.17
C MET A 24 17.69 -20.23 -5.39
N GLY A 25 16.91 -19.77 -6.37
CA GLY A 25 15.60 -20.30 -6.72
C GLY A 25 14.41 -19.57 -6.09
N PHE A 26 14.63 -18.49 -5.34
CA PHE A 26 13.58 -17.60 -4.82
C PHE A 26 13.14 -16.60 -5.91
N ARG A 27 12.29 -17.06 -6.83
CA ARG A 27 11.91 -16.31 -8.02
C ARG A 27 10.94 -15.18 -7.68
N ARG A 28 10.00 -15.40 -6.77
CA ARG A 28 9.01 -14.38 -6.38
C ARG A 28 9.67 -13.25 -5.59
N GLN A 29 10.52 -13.60 -4.63
CA GLN A 29 11.32 -12.60 -3.91
C GLN A 29 12.20 -11.80 -4.88
N GLY A 30 12.96 -12.49 -5.74
CA GLY A 30 13.86 -11.85 -6.68
C GLY A 30 13.16 -10.92 -7.68
N ILE A 31 12.04 -11.35 -8.29
CA ILE A 31 11.29 -10.51 -9.24
C ILE A 31 10.68 -9.32 -8.52
N SER A 32 10.17 -9.51 -7.29
CA SER A 32 9.61 -8.42 -6.48
C SER A 32 10.64 -7.32 -6.24
N ILE A 33 11.86 -7.70 -5.82
CA ILE A 33 12.94 -6.75 -5.53
C ILE A 33 13.38 -6.05 -6.82
N MET A 34 13.56 -6.82 -7.90
CA MET A 34 14.03 -6.28 -9.17
C MET A 34 13.03 -5.28 -9.76
N LEU A 35 11.73 -5.60 -9.75
CA LEU A 35 10.68 -4.67 -10.20
C LEU A 35 10.65 -3.41 -9.35
N LEU A 36 10.78 -3.51 -8.04
CA LEU A 36 10.75 -2.36 -7.15
C LEU A 36 11.96 -1.44 -7.38
N PHE A 37 13.15 -2.03 -7.50
CA PHE A 37 14.38 -1.30 -7.79
C PHE A 37 14.30 -0.50 -9.11
N TRP A 38 13.91 -1.17 -10.20
CA TRP A 38 13.77 -0.51 -11.50
C TRP A 38 12.60 0.47 -11.55
N SER A 39 11.51 0.21 -10.81
CA SER A 39 10.38 1.14 -10.73
C SER A 39 10.79 2.46 -10.08
N LEU A 40 11.62 2.45 -9.02
CA LEU A 40 12.12 3.68 -8.42
C LEU A 40 12.98 4.50 -9.39
N ILE A 41 13.86 3.84 -10.16
CA ILE A 41 14.69 4.50 -11.16
C ILE A 41 13.82 5.10 -12.28
N ALA A 42 12.82 4.34 -12.75
CA ALA A 42 11.89 4.79 -13.78
C ALA A 42 11.03 5.97 -13.28
N LEU A 43 10.57 5.93 -12.04
CA LEU A 43 9.83 7.04 -11.42
C LEU A 43 10.71 8.28 -11.28
N ALA A 44 11.94 8.14 -10.76
CA ALA A 44 12.86 9.26 -10.61
C ALA A 44 13.19 9.91 -11.96
N SER A 45 13.52 9.09 -12.97
CA SER A 45 13.87 9.55 -14.31
C SER A 45 12.66 10.12 -15.06
N GLY A 46 11.51 9.45 -14.99
CA GLY A 46 10.30 9.82 -15.73
C GLY A 46 9.59 11.05 -15.18
N THR A 47 9.64 11.28 -13.86
CA THR A 47 9.02 12.45 -13.21
C THR A 47 9.98 13.62 -13.01
N GLY A 48 11.29 13.40 -13.20
CA GLY A 48 12.34 14.37 -12.87
C GLY A 48 12.55 14.58 -11.37
N MET A 49 11.93 13.76 -10.52
CA MET A 49 12.08 13.82 -9.06
C MET A 49 13.36 13.12 -8.59
N GLY A 50 14.49 13.80 -8.74
CA GLY A 50 15.81 13.24 -8.40
C GLY A 50 15.96 12.75 -6.96
N TRP A 51 15.18 13.29 -6.00
CA TRP A 51 15.21 12.87 -4.60
C TRP A 51 14.78 11.41 -4.39
N ILE A 52 13.99 10.83 -5.31
CA ILE A 52 13.57 9.42 -5.26
C ILE A 52 14.79 8.48 -5.35
N ILE A 53 15.87 8.92 -6.01
CA ILE A 53 17.10 8.12 -6.15
C ILE A 53 17.75 7.82 -4.78
N MET A 54 17.48 8.62 -3.74
CA MET A 54 18.02 8.37 -2.39
C MET A 54 17.55 7.03 -1.78
N PHE A 55 16.44 6.47 -2.27
CA PHE A 55 15.96 5.15 -1.82
C PHE A 55 16.61 3.97 -2.54
N VAL A 56 17.27 4.21 -3.69
CA VAL A 56 17.90 3.16 -4.50
C VAL A 56 19.00 2.43 -3.73
N PRO A 57 19.93 3.11 -3.01
CA PRO A 57 20.93 2.43 -2.18
C PRO A 57 20.30 1.57 -1.07
N ILE A 58 19.21 2.03 -0.46
CA ILE A 58 18.53 1.29 0.62
C ILE A 58 18.03 -0.06 0.10
N LEU A 59 17.39 -0.07 -1.07
CA LEU A 59 16.93 -1.29 -1.73
C LEU A 59 18.06 -2.20 -2.21
N TRP A 60 19.12 -1.59 -2.72
CA TRP A 60 20.30 -2.34 -3.13
C TRP A 60 20.91 -3.08 -1.93
N PHE A 61 21.13 -2.39 -0.80
CA PHE A 61 21.63 -3.01 0.42
C PHE A 61 20.68 -4.06 0.96
N TYR A 62 19.37 -3.80 0.96
CA TYR A 62 18.38 -4.79 1.35
C TYR A 62 18.55 -6.09 0.54
N SER A 63 18.57 -6.00 -0.79
CA SER A 63 18.74 -7.18 -1.66
C SER A 63 20.09 -7.86 -1.43
N PHE A 64 21.17 -7.08 -1.38
CA PHE A 64 22.51 -7.60 -1.17
C PHE A 64 22.60 -8.39 0.14
N PHE A 65 22.15 -7.80 1.26
CA PHE A 65 22.18 -8.47 2.56
C PHE A 65 21.18 -9.61 2.65
N ASN A 66 20.03 -9.53 2.00
CA ASN A 66 19.05 -10.61 1.96
C ASN A 66 19.65 -11.89 1.34
N VAL A 67 20.33 -11.77 0.20
CA VAL A 67 21.02 -12.90 -0.44
C VAL A 67 22.10 -13.48 0.48
N HIS A 68 22.85 -12.64 1.19
CA HIS A 68 23.88 -13.08 2.12
C HIS A 68 23.32 -13.72 3.39
N ASN A 69 22.16 -13.26 3.86
CA ASN A 69 21.42 -13.88 4.96
C ASN A 69 20.93 -15.27 4.55
N LEU A 70 20.30 -15.41 3.37
CA LEU A 70 19.86 -16.71 2.83
C LEU A 70 21.04 -17.69 2.66
N LYS A 71 22.21 -17.17 2.29
CA LYS A 71 23.45 -17.95 2.19
C LYS A 71 23.94 -18.47 3.55
N SER A 72 23.74 -17.70 4.63
CA SER A 72 24.24 -18.05 5.97
C SER A 72 23.35 -19.01 6.75
N LEU A 73 22.10 -19.20 6.33
CA LEU A 73 21.17 -20.15 6.96
C LEU A 73 21.71 -21.59 6.91
N SER A 74 21.30 -22.42 7.87
CA SER A 74 21.44 -23.87 7.75
C SER A 74 20.59 -24.40 6.58
N GLU A 75 20.88 -25.62 6.09
CA GLU A 75 20.10 -26.19 4.97
C GLU A 75 18.63 -26.39 5.35
N GLU A 76 18.35 -26.80 6.59
CA GLU A 76 16.98 -26.96 7.10
C GLU A 76 16.23 -25.63 7.14
N GLU A 77 16.84 -24.59 7.73
CA GLU A 77 16.27 -23.23 7.75
C GLU A 77 16.08 -22.69 6.34
N PHE A 78 17.05 -22.88 5.44
CA PHE A 78 16.98 -22.43 4.05
C PHE A 78 15.80 -23.04 3.31
N HIS A 79 15.53 -24.34 3.50
CA HIS A 79 14.40 -25.01 2.88
C HIS A 79 13.05 -24.66 3.52
N SER A 80 13.06 -24.16 4.77
CA SER A 80 11.87 -23.63 5.43
C SER A 80 11.46 -22.23 4.95
N VAL A 81 12.36 -21.48 4.30
CA VAL A 81 12.04 -20.15 3.76
C VAL A 81 11.08 -20.28 2.57
N GLU A 82 9.93 -19.63 2.68
CA GLU A 82 8.94 -19.56 1.60
C GLU A 82 9.31 -18.51 0.53
N ASP A 83 9.13 -18.87 -0.74
CA ASP A 83 9.25 -17.93 -1.86
C ASP A 83 7.96 -17.11 -2.01
N SER A 84 7.83 -16.04 -1.24
CA SER A 84 6.75 -15.05 -1.34
C SER A 84 7.26 -13.72 -1.91
N TYR A 85 6.40 -12.83 -2.40
CA TYR A 85 6.86 -11.51 -2.83
C TYR A 85 7.15 -10.63 -1.59
N VAL A 86 8.20 -9.82 -1.64
CA VAL A 86 8.69 -9.02 -0.49
C VAL A 86 7.64 -8.05 0.08
N LEU A 87 6.75 -7.54 -0.76
CA LEU A 87 5.65 -6.66 -0.33
C LEU A 87 4.30 -7.37 -0.22
N HIS A 88 4.29 -8.71 -0.10
CA HIS A 88 3.08 -9.52 -0.24
C HIS A 88 2.27 -9.15 -1.50
N LEU A 89 3.00 -8.83 -2.58
CA LEU A 89 2.39 -8.60 -3.90
C LEU A 89 1.61 -9.82 -4.37
N ASP A 90 1.79 -10.99 -3.75
CA ASP A 90 0.97 -12.18 -3.86
C ASP A 90 -0.53 -11.85 -3.76
N ARG A 91 -0.94 -11.00 -2.81
CA ARG A 91 -2.35 -10.55 -2.67
C ARG A 91 -2.78 -9.58 -3.77
N LEU A 92 -1.81 -8.92 -4.40
CA LEU A 92 -1.99 -7.85 -5.38
C LEU A 92 -1.99 -8.41 -6.82
N VAL A 93 -1.24 -9.50 -7.04
CA VAL A 93 -1.01 -10.18 -8.32
C VAL A 93 -1.83 -11.47 -8.43
N GLY A 94 -2.07 -12.17 -7.31
CA GLY A 94 -2.87 -13.40 -7.29
C GLY A 94 -4.34 -13.18 -7.66
N ASP A 95 -4.87 -12.02 -7.30
CA ASP A 95 -6.20 -11.53 -7.69
C ASP A 95 -6.09 -10.41 -8.73
N SER A 96 -5.29 -10.62 -9.79
CA SER A 96 -5.00 -9.58 -10.79
C SER A 96 -6.26 -8.95 -11.38
N GLU A 97 -7.32 -9.72 -11.64
CA GLU A 97 -8.59 -9.17 -12.15
C GLU A 97 -9.32 -8.32 -11.11
N ALA A 98 -9.48 -8.82 -9.88
CA ALA A 98 -10.15 -8.06 -8.81
C ALA A 98 -9.33 -6.82 -8.40
N PHE A 99 -8.00 -6.89 -8.45
CA PHE A 99 -7.11 -5.76 -8.25
C PHE A 99 -7.26 -4.73 -9.36
N LEU A 100 -7.22 -5.14 -10.62
CA LEU A 100 -7.41 -4.24 -11.75
C LEU A 100 -8.76 -3.56 -11.69
N ASP A 101 -9.84 -4.27 -11.36
CA ASP A 101 -11.16 -3.65 -11.24
C ASP A 101 -11.27 -2.69 -10.05
N LYS A 102 -10.67 -3.03 -8.90
CA LYS A 102 -10.65 -2.16 -7.73
C LYS A 102 -9.84 -0.87 -7.95
N TYR A 103 -8.72 -0.96 -8.66
CA TYR A 103 -7.80 0.16 -8.85
C TYR A 103 -7.78 0.70 -10.30
N ARG A 104 -8.73 0.28 -11.16
CA ARG A 104 -8.77 0.60 -12.59
C ARG A 104 -8.60 2.09 -12.87
N ILE A 105 -9.40 2.89 -12.17
CA ILE A 105 -9.42 4.35 -12.32
C ILE A 105 -8.07 4.93 -11.88
N LEU A 106 -7.51 4.46 -10.76
CA LEU A 106 -6.24 4.94 -10.25
C LEU A 106 -5.09 4.59 -11.20
N ILE A 107 -5.05 3.36 -11.71
CA ILE A 107 -4.07 2.90 -12.70
C ILE A 107 -4.20 3.72 -13.98
N ALA A 108 -5.41 3.91 -14.50
CA ALA A 108 -5.66 4.71 -15.70
C ALA A 108 -5.20 6.16 -15.53
N VAL A 109 -5.51 6.80 -14.41
CA VAL A 109 -5.06 8.17 -14.10
C VAL A 109 -3.53 8.23 -14.05
N VAL A 110 -2.88 7.27 -13.37
CA VAL A 110 -1.41 7.20 -13.31
C VAL A 110 -0.81 7.04 -14.71
N LEU A 111 -1.35 6.14 -15.55
CA LEU A 111 -0.87 5.97 -16.93
C LEU A 111 -1.07 7.24 -17.78
N ILE A 112 -2.20 7.91 -17.65
CA ILE A 112 -2.47 9.16 -18.38
C ILE A 112 -1.47 10.24 -17.98
N VAL A 113 -1.24 10.43 -16.67
CA VAL A 113 -0.27 11.41 -16.16
C VAL A 113 1.14 11.07 -16.62
N PHE A 114 1.51 9.79 -16.59
CA PHE A 114 2.81 9.31 -17.05
C PHE A 114 3.01 9.57 -18.55
N GLY A 115 2.03 9.18 -19.39
CA GLY A 115 2.05 9.44 -20.83
C GLY A 115 2.09 10.94 -21.16
N ALA A 116 1.32 11.76 -20.44
CA ALA A 116 1.32 13.21 -20.60
C ALA A 116 2.69 13.83 -20.26
N THR A 117 3.37 13.30 -19.24
CA THR A 117 4.72 13.77 -18.85
C THR A 117 5.75 13.48 -19.95
N ILE A 118 5.71 12.26 -20.52
CA ILE A 118 6.59 11.90 -21.65
C ILE A 118 6.29 12.78 -22.86
N LEU A 119 5.02 12.96 -23.21
CA LEU A 119 4.62 13.80 -24.33
C LEU A 119 5.05 15.25 -24.15
N TRP A 120 4.90 15.79 -22.93
CA TRP A 120 5.32 17.13 -22.56
C TRP A 120 6.83 17.33 -22.75
N ASN A 121 7.65 16.41 -22.23
CA ASN A 121 9.10 16.48 -22.38
C ASN A 121 9.51 16.56 -23.87
N ASN A 122 9.00 15.65 -24.70
CA ASN A 122 9.29 15.63 -26.14
C ASN A 122 8.79 16.90 -26.85
N PHE A 123 7.57 17.34 -26.54
CA PHE A 123 7.00 18.57 -27.12
C PHE A 123 7.87 19.79 -26.79
N THR A 124 8.39 19.86 -25.57
CA THR A 124 9.18 21.01 -25.11
C THR A 124 10.59 21.02 -25.68
N GLU A 125 11.15 19.83 -25.97
CA GLU A 125 12.40 19.69 -26.71
C GLU A 125 12.27 20.19 -28.16
N ILE A 126 11.16 19.86 -28.83
CA ILE A 126 10.84 20.38 -30.17
C ILE A 126 10.70 21.91 -30.12
N LEU A 127 9.95 22.43 -29.14
CA LEU A 127 9.81 23.88 -28.94
C LEU A 127 11.15 24.57 -28.73
N TYR A 128 12.04 23.98 -27.93
CA TYR A 128 13.37 24.53 -27.66
C TYR A 128 14.21 24.69 -28.94
N TRP A 129 14.07 23.76 -29.88
CA TRP A 129 14.76 23.83 -31.17
C TRP A 129 14.23 24.94 -32.10
N ILE A 130 12.93 25.26 -32.01
CA ILE A 130 12.26 26.24 -32.87
C ILE A 130 12.36 27.66 -32.31
N LEU A 131 12.35 27.81 -30.97
CA LEU A 131 12.29 29.11 -30.30
C LEU A 131 13.67 29.81 -30.23
N PRO A 132 13.70 31.17 -30.26
CA PRO A 132 14.93 31.93 -30.03
C PRO A 132 15.51 31.63 -28.65
N TYR A 133 16.85 31.54 -28.54
CA TYR A 133 17.58 31.09 -27.36
C TYR A 133 17.08 31.67 -26.01
N ASN A 134 16.88 32.99 -25.93
CA ASN A 134 16.42 33.64 -24.70
C ASN A 134 15.02 33.18 -24.28
N LEU A 135 14.11 33.03 -25.24
CA LEU A 135 12.74 32.61 -25.00
C LEU A 135 12.69 31.10 -24.70
N ALA A 136 13.47 30.30 -25.43
CA ALA A 136 13.61 28.86 -25.23
C ALA A 136 14.14 28.52 -23.83
N ASN A 137 15.14 29.27 -23.31
CA ASN A 137 15.65 29.08 -21.95
C ASN A 137 14.63 29.43 -20.86
N MET A 138 13.87 30.51 -21.06
CA MET A 138 12.82 30.91 -20.11
C MET A 138 11.69 29.87 -20.07
N LEU A 139 11.25 29.40 -21.25
CA LEU A 139 10.24 28.35 -21.38
C LEU A 139 10.74 26.99 -20.87
N SER A 140 11.99 26.64 -21.11
CA SER A 140 12.62 25.41 -20.61
C SER A 140 12.55 25.32 -19.09
N SER A 141 12.88 26.41 -18.40
CA SER A 141 12.86 26.47 -16.92
C SER A 141 11.46 26.24 -16.34
N ILE A 142 10.44 26.80 -16.99
CA ILE A 142 9.04 26.64 -16.59
C ILE A 142 8.55 25.23 -16.96
N SER A 143 8.86 24.79 -18.17
CA SER A 143 8.48 23.50 -18.73
C SER A 143 8.97 22.34 -17.87
N TYR A 144 10.23 22.40 -17.40
CA TYR A 144 10.80 21.35 -16.56
C TYR A 144 10.11 21.23 -15.19
N LYS A 145 9.68 22.37 -14.62
CA LYS A 145 9.04 22.40 -13.30
C LYS A 145 7.54 22.11 -13.34
N LEU A 146 6.86 22.40 -14.45
CA LEU A 146 5.40 22.30 -14.53
C LEU A 146 4.87 20.88 -14.25
N PRO A 147 5.39 19.79 -14.86
CA PRO A 147 4.96 18.43 -14.52
C PRO A 147 5.26 18.08 -13.06
N GLN A 148 6.41 18.50 -12.52
CA GLN A 148 6.79 18.25 -11.13
C GLN A 148 5.79 18.90 -10.16
N ILE A 149 5.34 20.13 -10.45
CA ILE A 149 4.33 20.83 -9.66
C ILE A 149 2.98 20.11 -9.73
N ILE A 150 2.56 19.64 -10.92
CA ILE A 150 1.31 18.88 -11.09
C ILE A 150 1.36 17.59 -10.27
N VAL A 151 2.46 16.82 -10.36
CA VAL A 151 2.62 15.59 -9.58
C VAL A 151 2.65 15.90 -8.07
N ALA A 152 3.36 16.95 -7.65
CA ALA A 152 3.38 17.37 -6.24
C ALA A 152 1.99 17.77 -5.72
N ALA A 153 1.23 18.55 -6.49
CA ALA A 153 -0.14 18.91 -6.16
C ALA A 153 -1.06 17.67 -6.07
N GLY A 154 -0.87 16.71 -6.97
CA GLY A 154 -1.56 15.42 -6.94
C GLY A 154 -1.26 14.61 -5.67
N ILE A 155 0.02 14.54 -5.27
CA ILE A 155 0.45 13.86 -4.03
C ILE A 155 -0.17 14.54 -2.80
N ILE A 156 -0.16 15.87 -2.75
CA ILE A 156 -0.78 16.63 -1.64
C ILE A 156 -2.29 16.38 -1.60
N GLY A 157 -2.97 16.46 -2.74
CA GLY A 157 -4.41 16.20 -2.85
C GLY A 157 -4.77 14.78 -2.38
N LEU A 158 -3.98 13.78 -2.78
CA LEU A 158 -4.15 12.40 -2.33
C LEU A 158 -3.97 12.27 -0.81
N GLY A 159 -2.94 12.92 -0.25
CA GLY A 159 -2.71 12.96 1.20
C GLY A 159 -3.88 13.57 1.97
N LEU A 160 -4.44 14.68 1.49
CA LEU A 160 -5.61 15.32 2.08
C LEU A 160 -6.87 14.46 1.96
N TYR A 161 -7.06 13.80 0.82
CA TYR A 161 -8.18 12.87 0.61
C TYR A 161 -8.14 11.71 1.62
N ILE A 162 -6.98 11.06 1.78
CA ILE A 162 -6.80 9.95 2.73
C ILE A 162 -7.08 10.41 4.16
N LEU A 163 -6.59 11.60 4.55
CA LEU A 163 -6.83 12.15 5.87
C LEU A 163 -8.33 12.43 6.13
N THR A 164 -9.01 12.96 5.13
CA THR A 164 -10.45 13.30 5.23
C THR A 164 -11.32 12.06 5.26
N GLU A 165 -11.00 11.05 4.45
CA GLU A 165 -11.70 9.76 4.44
C GLU A 165 -11.54 9.03 5.78
N LYS A 166 -10.32 9.01 6.34
CA LYS A 166 -10.09 8.44 7.68
C LYS A 166 -10.92 9.14 8.75
N LYS A 167 -10.98 10.48 8.73
CA LYS A 167 -11.83 11.24 9.66
C LYS A 167 -13.31 10.92 9.49
N ARG A 168 -13.79 10.78 8.25
CA ARG A 168 -15.19 10.44 7.96
C ARG A 168 -15.56 9.04 8.45
N ARG A 169 -14.66 8.06 8.32
CA ARG A 169 -14.86 6.70 8.84
C ARG A 169 -14.95 6.67 10.36
N LEU A 170 -14.01 7.35 11.03
CA LEU A 170 -14.01 7.44 12.50
C LEU A 170 -15.26 8.15 13.04
N ALA A 171 -15.72 9.23 12.38
CA ALA A 171 -16.95 9.91 12.77
C ALA A 171 -18.19 9.01 12.62
N LYS A 172 -18.25 8.19 11.56
CA LYS A 172 -19.34 7.21 11.38
C LYS A 172 -19.32 6.10 12.42
N GLU A 173 -18.13 5.56 12.73
CA GLU A 173 -17.97 4.56 13.78
C GLU A 173 -18.38 5.12 15.16
N GLU A 174 -18.06 6.37 15.48
CA GLU A 174 -18.50 7.03 16.71
C GLU A 174 -20.02 7.27 16.77
N GLU A 175 -20.66 7.63 15.65
CA GLU A 175 -22.12 7.77 15.56
C GLU A 175 -22.83 6.42 15.74
N GLU A 176 -22.35 5.38 15.06
CA GLU A 176 -22.91 4.02 15.13
C GLU A 176 -22.73 3.41 16.54
N ASN A 177 -21.60 3.67 17.21
CA ASN A 177 -21.39 3.20 18.58
C ASN A 177 -22.28 3.94 19.59
N LYS A 178 -22.53 5.25 19.40
CA LYS A 178 -23.47 6.02 20.24
C LYS A 178 -24.93 5.59 20.04
N GLU A 179 -25.32 5.24 18.82
CA GLU A 179 -26.67 4.73 18.53
C GLU A 179 -26.88 3.34 19.17
N ASN A 180 -25.87 2.47 19.13
CA ASN A 180 -25.92 1.14 19.76
C ASN A 180 -25.89 1.20 21.30
N GLU A 181 -25.21 2.18 21.91
CA GLU A 181 -25.26 2.40 23.37
C GLU A 181 -26.64 2.92 23.87
N HIS A 182 -27.47 3.50 22.99
CA HIS A 182 -28.77 4.07 23.36
C HIS A 182 -29.95 3.09 23.33
N TYR A 183 -29.70 1.79 23.17
CA TYR A 183 -30.71 0.72 23.10
C TYR A 183 -31.04 0.05 24.45
N TRP A 184 -31.07 0.81 25.56
CA TRP A 184 -31.70 0.30 26.80
C TRP A 184 -33.19 0.65 26.80
N GLU A 185 -34.04 -0.27 26.36
CA GLU A 185 -35.48 -0.19 26.63
C GLU A 185 -35.72 -0.48 28.13
N PRO A 186 -36.45 0.38 28.88
CA PRO A 186 -36.70 0.14 30.29
C PRO A 186 -37.46 -1.16 30.49
N TYR A 187 -36.94 -2.05 31.35
CA TYR A 187 -37.57 -3.30 31.74
C TYR A 187 -39.00 -3.04 32.23
N ARG A 188 -40.01 -3.59 31.54
CA ARG A 188 -41.41 -3.54 31.96
C ARG A 188 -41.69 -4.75 32.87
N PRO A 189 -41.87 -4.58 34.20
CA PRO A 189 -42.04 -5.72 35.09
C PRO A 189 -43.37 -6.43 34.81
N TYR A 190 -43.34 -7.77 34.79
CA TYR A 190 -44.55 -8.59 34.73
C TYR A 190 -45.41 -8.32 35.97
N GLN A 191 -46.68 -7.95 35.77
CA GLN A 191 -47.66 -7.89 36.86
C GLN A 191 -47.90 -9.31 37.38
N GLN A 192 -47.45 -9.62 38.60
CA GLN A 192 -47.75 -10.89 39.26
C GLN A 192 -49.13 -10.84 39.94
N PRO A 193 -49.95 -11.91 39.82
CA PRO A 193 -51.27 -11.95 40.43
C PRO A 193 -51.18 -12.17 41.96
N GLU A 194 -51.90 -11.36 42.74
CA GLU A 194 -51.99 -11.49 44.20
C GLU A 194 -52.58 -12.84 44.63
N THR A 195 -51.79 -13.66 45.31
CA THR A 195 -52.27 -14.83 46.05
C THR A 195 -52.82 -14.41 47.40
N LYS A 196 -54.15 -14.47 47.56
CA LYS A 196 -54.83 -14.36 48.85
C LYS A 196 -54.62 -15.66 49.64
N ASP A 197 -53.72 -15.63 50.61
CA ASP A 197 -53.65 -16.68 51.63
C ASP A 197 -54.47 -16.30 52.86
N SER A 198 -55.27 -17.27 53.25
CA SER A 198 -56.20 -17.34 54.36
C SER A 198 -55.51 -17.47 55.71
N GLU A 199 -56.01 -16.79 56.75
CA GLU A 199 -56.06 -17.36 58.10
C GLU A 199 -57.13 -16.71 59.01
N SER A 200 -58.13 -17.54 59.32
CA SER A 200 -58.92 -17.68 60.56
C SER A 200 -59.40 -16.47 61.37
N THR A 201 -60.72 -16.39 61.53
CA THR A 201 -61.33 -16.06 62.84
C THR A 201 -62.53 -16.97 63.07
N GLU A 202 -62.33 -18.00 63.91
CA GLU A 202 -63.42 -18.67 64.63
C GLU A 202 -63.97 -17.72 65.70
N LEU A 203 -65.29 -17.65 65.88
CA LEU A 203 -65.97 -18.00 67.14
C LEU A 203 -67.49 -17.73 67.07
N SER A 204 -68.22 -18.83 66.95
CA SER A 204 -69.39 -19.25 67.76
C SER A 204 -70.72 -18.45 67.74
N PRO A 205 -71.88 -19.15 67.73
CA PRO A 205 -73.21 -18.59 67.51
C PRO A 205 -73.94 -18.26 68.83
N LYS A 206 -75.00 -17.45 68.76
CA LYS A 206 -76.24 -17.65 69.54
C LYS A 206 -77.37 -16.68 69.16
N GLU A 207 -78.53 -17.30 68.92
CA GLU A 207 -79.92 -16.84 69.06
C GLU A 207 -80.47 -15.77 68.12
#